data_AF-A0A9N9ME46-F1
#
_entry.id   AF-A0A9N9ME46-F1
#
_cell.length_a   1.000
_cell.length_b   1.000
_cell.length_c   1.000
_cell.angle_alpha   90.00
_cell.angle_beta   90.00
_cell.angle_gamma   90.00
#
_symmetry.space_group_name_H-M   'P 1'
#
loop_
_entity.id
_entity.type
_entity.pdbx_description
1 polymer ?
#
loop_
_entity_poly.entity_id
_entity_poly.type
_entity_poly.pdbx_seq_one_letter_code
_entity_poly.pdbx_strand_id
1 'polypeptide(L)'
;MVCCVGDHLVLDINAQIALFRDLLVAIGQARDCPEHRERIRKLRRNCVEACKTTCQLILPHIQSAMDEGIPADNQNLVMLYFMAQLFLRELRKSHRLIQIVPMDMSGYYDNRAGPSNLGNVISQILLCKQITPDFNHEELCSILKDSEEITKILKDIGEYMPKQENNLEKPSALNEDISNQWTKKQRNFIYKHMDLLCCAAQPNYL
;
A
#
# COMPACT_ATOMS: atom_id res chain seq x y z
N MET A 1 5.70 27.04 -6.70
CA MET A 1 6.30 26.46 -5.47
C MET A 1 5.50 25.25 -4.98
N VAL A 2 4.16 25.31 -4.91
CA VAL A 2 3.31 24.17 -4.49
C VAL A 2 3.41 22.95 -5.42
N CYS A 3 3.51 23.13 -6.75
CA CYS A 3 3.65 22.01 -7.69
C CYS A 3 4.92 21.17 -7.42
N CYS A 4 6.06 21.82 -7.17
CA CYS A 4 7.32 21.13 -6.88
C CYS A 4 7.31 20.38 -5.53
N VAL A 5 6.55 20.89 -4.54
CA VAL A 5 6.40 20.22 -3.24
C VAL A 5 5.52 18.98 -3.37
N GLY A 6 4.47 19.04 -4.19
CA GLY A 6 3.61 17.89 -4.48
C GLY A 6 4.38 16.72 -5.13
N ASP A 7 5.23 17.02 -6.10
CA ASP A 7 6.01 16.01 -6.83
C ASP A 7 6.93 15.21 -5.90
N HIS A 8 7.65 15.90 -4.99
CA HIS A 8 8.54 15.25 -4.03
C HIS A 8 7.78 14.35 -3.06
N LEU A 9 6.65 14.80 -2.52
CA LEU A 9 5.86 14.02 -1.57
C LEU A 9 5.29 12.75 -2.21
N VAL A 10 4.87 12.85 -3.47
CA VAL A 10 4.36 11.70 -4.23
C VAL A 10 5.47 10.68 -4.49
N LEU A 11 6.67 11.13 -4.87
CA LEU A 11 7.83 10.24 -5.05
C LEU A 11 8.23 9.55 -3.75
N ASP A 12 8.21 10.26 -2.63
CA ASP A 12 8.53 9.70 -1.31
C ASP A 12 7.53 8.61 -0.90
N ILE A 13 6.23 8.79 -1.16
CA ILE A 13 5.21 7.76 -0.94
C ILE A 13 5.51 6.53 -1.80
N ASN A 14 5.82 6.71 -3.09
CA ASN A 14 6.18 5.59 -3.98
C ASN A 14 7.37 4.79 -3.44
N ALA A 15 8.42 5.49 -2.98
CA ALA A 15 9.60 4.87 -2.39
C ALA A 15 9.25 4.09 -1.10
N GLN A 16 8.40 4.65 -0.23
CA GLN A 16 7.93 3.95 0.97
C GLN A 16 7.14 2.69 0.64
N ILE A 17 6.26 2.73 -0.36
CA ILE A 17 5.48 1.56 -0.80
C ILE A 17 6.41 0.48 -1.37
N ALA A 18 7.42 0.86 -2.15
CA ALA A 18 8.41 -0.08 -2.68
C ALA A 18 9.18 -0.77 -1.55
N LEU A 19 9.69 0.01 -0.59
CA LEU A 19 10.38 -0.52 0.59
C LEU A 19 9.47 -1.42 1.43
N PHE A 20 8.19 -1.05 1.57
CA PHE A 20 7.22 -1.86 2.31
C PHE A 20 7.06 -3.23 1.66
N ARG A 21 6.94 -3.29 0.34
CA ARG A 21 6.86 -4.56 -0.42
C ARG A 21 8.10 -5.41 -0.20
N ASP A 22 9.29 -4.81 -0.25
CA ASP A 22 10.54 -5.54 -0.04
C ASP A 22 10.63 -6.12 1.37
N LEU A 23 10.16 -5.39 2.39
CA LEU A 23 10.10 -5.91 3.76
C LEU A 23 9.10 -7.06 3.90
N LEU A 24 7.95 -7.01 3.21
CA LEU A 24 6.95 -8.08 3.25
C LEU A 24 7.48 -9.39 2.67
N VAL A 25 8.36 -9.35 1.67
CA VAL A 25 8.96 -10.55 1.05
C VAL A 25 9.73 -11.38 2.08
N ALA A 26 10.33 -10.74 3.08
CA ALA A 26 11.11 -11.43 4.11
C ALA A 26 10.25 -12.12 5.19
N ILE A 27 8.92 -11.92 5.22
CA ILE A 27 8.04 -12.63 6.16
C ILE A 27 8.08 -14.14 5.90
N GLY A 28 8.27 -14.93 6.96
CA GLY A 28 8.42 -16.39 6.89
C GLY A 28 9.78 -16.87 6.39
N GLN A 29 10.73 -15.96 6.14
CA GLN A 29 12.11 -16.30 5.79
C GLN A 29 13.04 -16.24 7.01
N ALA A 30 14.30 -16.66 6.85
CA ALA A 30 15.28 -16.69 7.94
C ALA A 30 15.57 -15.31 8.59
N ARG A 31 15.24 -14.21 7.91
CA ARG A 31 15.40 -12.83 8.41
C ARG A 31 14.15 -12.29 9.11
N ASP A 32 13.07 -13.07 9.17
CA ASP A 32 11.84 -12.68 9.83
C ASP A 32 12.00 -12.77 11.36
N CYS A 33 12.04 -11.61 12.01
CA CYS A 33 12.21 -11.48 13.45
C CYS A 33 11.40 -10.30 14.00
N PRO A 34 11.24 -10.17 15.33
CA PRO A 34 10.43 -9.10 15.93
C PRO A 34 10.85 -7.68 15.50
N GLU A 35 12.15 -7.41 15.36
CA GLU A 35 12.67 -6.12 14.88
C GLU A 35 12.23 -5.83 13.44
N HIS A 36 12.24 -6.86 12.59
CA HIS A 36 11.78 -6.76 11.20
C HIS A 36 10.28 -6.53 11.13
N ARG A 37 9.49 -7.27 11.91
CA ARG A 37 8.03 -7.08 12.03
C ARG A 37 7.68 -5.68 12.51
N GLU A 38 8.42 -5.14 13.47
CA GLU A 38 8.22 -3.76 13.92
C GLU A 38 8.61 -2.73 12.85
N ARG A 39 9.66 -2.98 12.06
CA ARG A 39 10.02 -2.11 10.93
C ARG A 39 8.90 -2.05 9.89
N ILE A 40 8.29 -3.20 9.57
CA ILE A 40 7.10 -3.29 8.70
C ILE A 40 5.96 -2.43 9.28
N ARG A 41 5.65 -2.59 10.57
CA ARG A 41 4.61 -1.81 11.27
C ARG A 41 4.84 -0.30 11.15
N LYS A 42 6.05 0.15 11.49
CA LYS A 42 6.40 1.58 11.44
C LYS A 42 6.32 2.14 10.03
N LEU A 43 6.89 1.45 9.05
CA LEU A 43 6.86 1.91 7.66
C LEU A 43 5.43 1.96 7.12
N ARG A 44 4.58 0.98 7.47
CA ARG A 44 3.15 1.02 7.13
C ARG A 44 2.48 2.29 7.64
N ARG A 45 2.59 2.56 8.95
CA ARG A 45 1.95 3.72 9.58
C ARG A 45 2.47 5.04 8.99
N ASN A 46 3.78 5.14 8.76
CA ASN A 46 4.38 6.30 8.11
C ASN A 46 3.81 6.52 6.70
N CYS A 47 3.62 5.45 5.92
CA CYS A 47 3.06 5.54 4.59
C CYS A 47 1.57 5.95 4.61
N VAL A 48 0.78 5.49 5.60
CA VAL A 48 -0.61 5.95 5.81
C VAL A 48 -0.64 7.46 6.10
N GLU A 49 0.17 7.92 7.05
CA GLU A 49 0.24 9.33 7.43
C GLU A 49 0.75 10.21 6.29
N ALA A 50 1.71 9.73 5.49
CA ALA A 50 2.17 10.42 4.29
C ALA A 50 1.02 10.58 3.27
N CYS A 51 0.29 9.51 2.94
CA CYS A 51 -0.87 9.59 2.05
C CYS A 51 -1.91 10.60 2.55
N LYS A 52 -2.20 10.59 3.86
CA LYS A 52 -3.16 11.49 4.49
C LYS A 52 -2.72 12.94 4.42
N THR A 53 -1.47 13.22 4.78
CA THR A 53 -0.90 14.57 4.77
C THR A 53 -0.86 15.13 3.36
N THR A 54 -0.41 14.34 2.39
CA THR A 54 -0.37 14.75 0.99
C THR A 54 -1.77 14.99 0.43
N CYS A 55 -2.75 14.16 0.78
CA CYS A 55 -4.15 14.37 0.41
C CYS A 55 -4.69 15.71 0.97
N GLN A 56 -4.44 16.01 2.25
CA GLN A 56 -4.86 17.26 2.90
C GLN A 56 -4.19 18.50 2.30
N LEU A 57 -2.98 18.36 1.75
CA LEU A 57 -2.29 19.44 1.06
C LEU A 57 -2.83 19.65 -0.36
N ILE A 58 -3.10 18.58 -1.10
CA ILE A 58 -3.49 18.66 -2.52
C ILE A 58 -4.96 19.05 -2.69
N LEU A 59 -5.88 18.47 -1.92
CA LEU A 59 -7.32 18.63 -2.15
C LEU A 59 -7.82 20.08 -2.08
N PRO A 60 -7.43 20.93 -1.11
CA PRO A 60 -7.92 22.31 -1.05
C PRO A 60 -7.55 23.13 -2.29
N HIS A 61 -6.36 22.89 -2.86
CA HIS A 61 -5.93 23.57 -4.08
C HIS A 61 -6.76 23.16 -5.30
N ILE A 62 -7.16 21.90 -5.37
CA ILE A 62 -7.99 21.38 -6.46
C ILE A 62 -9.40 21.93 -6.36
N GLN A 63 -9.99 21.92 -5.17
CA GLN A 63 -11.31 22.51 -4.93
C GLN A 63 -11.34 23.99 -5.34
N SER A 64 -10.35 24.78 -4.92
CA SER A 64 -10.24 26.19 -5.30
C SER A 64 -10.11 26.39 -6.82
N ALA A 65 -9.30 25.58 -7.50
CA ALA A 65 -9.14 25.69 -8.96
C ALA A 65 -10.43 25.32 -9.71
N MET A 66 -11.18 24.34 -9.22
CA MET A 66 -12.48 23.95 -9.79
C MET A 66 -13.54 25.02 -9.59
N ASP A 67 -13.56 25.71 -8.44
CA ASP A 67 -14.46 26.83 -8.19
C ASP A 67 -14.20 28.00 -9.15
N GLU A 68 -12.95 28.16 -9.60
CA GLU A 68 -12.53 29.13 -10.63
C GLU A 68 -12.83 28.67 -12.07
N GLY A 69 -13.41 27.47 -12.25
CA GLY A 69 -13.75 26.91 -13.56
C GLY A 69 -12.55 26.33 -14.32
N ILE A 70 -11.39 26.17 -13.67
CA ILE A 70 -10.20 25.58 -14.27
C ILE A 70 -10.31 24.05 -14.16
N PRO A 71 -10.17 23.30 -15.27
CA PRO A 71 -10.18 21.83 -15.23
C PRO A 71 -9.08 21.32 -14.29
N ALA A 72 -9.45 20.46 -13.34
CA ALA A 72 -8.54 19.84 -12.38
C ALA A 72 -7.67 18.75 -13.04
N ASP A 73 -6.83 19.11 -14.01
CA ASP A 73 -5.77 18.24 -14.51
C ASP A 73 -4.55 18.34 -13.58
N ASN A 74 -4.68 17.72 -12.40
CA ASN A 74 -3.62 17.70 -11.42
C ASN A 74 -2.92 16.33 -11.44
N GLN A 75 -1.80 16.25 -12.15
CA GLN A 75 -0.97 15.04 -12.25
C GLN A 75 -0.62 14.44 -10.88
N ASN A 76 -0.39 15.27 -9.86
CA ASN A 76 -0.07 14.80 -8.51
C ASN A 76 -1.26 14.14 -7.81
N LEU A 77 -2.48 14.61 -8.07
CA LEU A 77 -3.69 13.94 -7.59
C LEU A 77 -3.82 12.54 -8.20
N VAL A 78 -3.63 12.45 -9.52
CA VAL A 78 -3.72 11.19 -10.27
C VAL A 78 -2.68 10.19 -9.77
N MET A 79 -1.44 10.64 -9.59
CA MET A 79 -0.37 9.79 -9.04
C MET A 79 -0.66 9.35 -7.62
N LEU A 80 -1.09 10.27 -6.73
CA LEU A 80 -1.46 9.94 -5.35
C LEU A 80 -2.57 8.88 -5.30
N TYR A 81 -3.59 9.02 -6.15
CA TYR A 81 -4.68 8.06 -6.25
C TYR A 81 -4.17 6.65 -6.58
N PHE A 82 -3.36 6.52 -7.64
CA PHE A 82 -2.84 5.20 -8.04
C PHE A 82 -1.87 4.61 -7.01
N MET A 83 -1.06 5.43 -6.34
CA MET A 83 -0.20 4.94 -5.26
C MET A 83 -1.00 4.49 -4.05
N ALA A 84 -2.04 5.22 -3.66
CA ALA A 84 -2.93 4.81 -2.58
C ALA A 84 -3.66 3.49 -2.91
N GLN A 85 -4.05 3.27 -4.17
CA GLN A 85 -4.60 1.99 -4.62
C GLN A 85 -3.58 0.85 -4.52
N LEU A 86 -2.35 1.10 -4.99
CA LEU A 86 -1.25 0.14 -4.89
C LEU A 86 -0.98 -0.20 -3.42
N PHE A 87 -0.90 0.80 -2.56
CA PHE A 87 -0.66 0.61 -1.13
C PHE A 87 -1.77 -0.17 -0.45
N LEU A 88 -3.04 0.12 -0.75
CA LEU A 88 -4.19 -0.64 -0.23
C LEU A 88 -4.08 -2.14 -0.56
N ARG A 89 -3.62 -2.48 -1.77
CA ARG A 89 -3.37 -3.88 -2.15
C ARG A 89 -2.23 -4.48 -1.32
N GLU A 90 -1.15 -3.74 -1.08
CA GLU A 90 -0.04 -4.23 -0.25
C GLU A 90 -0.44 -4.35 1.23
N LEU A 91 -1.35 -3.52 1.75
CA LEU A 91 -1.94 -3.67 3.08
C LEU A 91 -2.74 -4.98 3.21
N ARG A 92 -3.55 -5.32 2.21
CA ARG A 92 -4.28 -6.60 2.18
C ARG A 92 -3.35 -7.80 2.18
N LYS A 93 -2.24 -7.74 1.43
CA LYS A 93 -1.20 -8.77 1.44
C LYS A 93 -0.51 -8.85 2.81
N SER A 94 -0.13 -7.71 3.37
CA SER A 94 0.48 -7.60 4.70
C SER A 94 -0.41 -8.25 5.77
N HIS A 95 -1.70 -7.94 5.78
CA HIS A 95 -2.68 -8.56 6.68
C HIS A 95 -2.70 -10.08 6.52
N ARG A 96 -2.78 -10.59 5.28
CA ARG A 96 -2.82 -12.04 5.03
C ARG A 96 -1.52 -12.74 5.44
N LEU A 97 -0.37 -12.15 5.14
CA LEU A 97 0.93 -12.69 5.53
C LEU A 97 1.08 -12.78 7.05
N ILE A 98 0.71 -11.72 7.77
CA ILE A 98 0.79 -11.70 9.25
C ILE A 98 -0.21 -12.69 9.86
N GLN A 99 -1.39 -12.84 9.26
CA GLN A 99 -2.39 -13.81 9.70
C GLN A 99 -1.91 -15.26 9.53
N ILE A 100 -1.25 -15.58 8.41
CA ILE A 100 -0.80 -16.94 8.09
C ILE A 100 0.52 -17.28 8.80
N VAL A 101 1.41 -16.29 8.95
CA VAL A 101 2.72 -16.43 9.59
C VAL A 101 2.74 -15.54 10.83
N PRO A 102 2.10 -15.97 11.94
CA PRO A 102 2.12 -15.22 13.18
C PRO A 102 3.54 -15.16 13.76
N MET A 103 3.84 -14.11 14.51
CA MET A 103 5.10 -13.97 15.23
C MET A 103 4.84 -13.60 16.67
N ASP A 104 5.49 -14.31 17.60
CA ASP A 104 5.50 -13.93 19.00
C ASP A 104 6.35 -12.66 19.18
N MET A 105 5.70 -11.60 19.66
CA MET A 105 6.31 -10.29 19.91
C MET A 105 6.44 -9.99 21.41
N SER A 106 6.04 -10.91 22.30
CA SER A 106 5.99 -10.70 23.75
C SER A 106 7.34 -10.23 24.30
N GLY A 107 8.41 -11.00 24.07
CA GLY A 107 9.76 -10.64 24.49
C GLY A 107 10.30 -9.35 23.87
N TYR A 108 9.81 -8.93 22.70
CA TYR A 108 10.25 -7.68 22.07
C TYR A 108 9.70 -6.44 22.80
N TYR A 109 8.42 -6.46 23.16
CA TYR A 109 7.78 -5.33 23.85
C TYR A 109 8.07 -5.31 25.35
N ASP A 110 8.22 -6.48 25.99
CA ASP A 110 8.61 -6.58 27.41
C ASP A 110 9.96 -5.89 27.66
N ASN A 111 10.92 -6.07 26.75
CA ASN A 111 12.25 -5.46 26.84
C ASN A 111 12.30 -3.98 26.43
N ARG A 112 11.18 -3.42 25.95
CA ARG A 112 11.09 -2.04 25.43
C ARG A 112 10.06 -1.17 26.14
N ALA A 113 9.47 -1.63 27.25
CA ALA A 113 8.40 -0.92 27.93
C ALA A 113 8.83 0.49 28.42
N GLY A 114 8.53 1.51 27.61
CA GLY A 114 8.27 2.89 28.04
C GLY A 114 6.82 3.05 28.52
N PRO A 115 6.43 4.22 29.08
CA PRO A 115 5.30 4.34 30.01
C PRO A 115 3.95 4.21 29.29
N SER A 116 3.45 3.01 29.07
CA SER A 116 2.11 2.77 28.51
C SER A 116 1.53 1.46 29.00
N ASN A 117 1.31 1.38 30.32
CA ASN A 117 0.45 0.38 30.93
C ASN A 117 -0.78 0.99 31.63
N LEU A 118 -1.10 2.29 31.44
CA LEU A 118 -2.18 2.92 32.21
C LEU A 118 -3.56 2.28 31.95
N GLY A 119 -3.85 1.93 30.68
CA GLY A 119 -5.08 1.22 30.32
C GLY A 119 -5.10 -0.24 30.79
N ASN A 120 -3.93 -0.89 30.84
CA ASN A 120 -3.80 -2.29 31.26
C ASN A 120 -3.86 -2.43 32.79
N VAL A 121 -3.34 -1.44 33.53
CA VAL A 121 -3.40 -1.37 35.00
C VAL A 121 -4.83 -1.24 35.49
N ILE A 122 -5.66 -0.39 34.88
CA ILE A 122 -7.08 -0.25 35.28
C ILE A 122 -7.83 -1.58 35.06
N SER A 123 -7.58 -2.25 33.93
CA SER A 123 -8.19 -3.54 33.61
C SER A 123 -7.70 -4.67 34.54
N GLN A 124 -6.42 -4.69 34.91
CA GLN A 124 -5.84 -5.65 35.86
C GLN A 124 -6.35 -5.44 37.29
N ILE A 125 -6.54 -4.18 37.72
CA ILE A 125 -7.10 -3.83 39.03
C ILE A 125 -8.58 -4.23 39.12
N LEU A 126 -9.36 -4.07 38.04
CA LEU A 126 -10.79 -4.37 38.02
C LEU A 126 -11.13 -5.83 37.74
N LEU A 127 -10.35 -6.53 36.90
CA LEU A 127 -10.73 -7.86 36.38
C LEU A 127 -9.94 -9.02 36.98
N CYS A 128 -8.95 -8.77 37.85
CA CYS A 128 -8.07 -9.80 38.44
C CYS A 128 -7.57 -10.84 37.41
N LYS A 129 -7.40 -10.41 36.15
CA LYS A 129 -6.84 -11.20 35.07
C LYS A 129 -5.66 -10.42 34.52
N GLN A 130 -4.51 -11.05 34.50
CA GLN A 130 -3.40 -10.58 33.68
C GLN A 130 -3.86 -10.73 32.23
N ILE A 131 -4.32 -9.63 31.64
CA ILE A 131 -4.63 -9.57 30.21
C ILE A 131 -3.27 -9.62 29.52
N THR A 132 -2.88 -10.82 29.09
CA THR A 132 -1.77 -10.99 28.16
C THR A 132 -2.19 -10.38 26.83
N PRO A 133 -1.54 -9.28 26.37
CA PRO A 133 -1.92 -8.64 25.13
C PRO A 133 -1.68 -9.59 23.95
N ASP A 134 -2.70 -9.84 23.13
CA ASP A 134 -2.55 -10.54 21.86
C ASP A 134 -2.04 -9.56 20.81
N PHE A 135 -0.72 -9.36 20.78
CA PHE A 135 -0.04 -8.46 19.85
C PHE A 135 -0.31 -8.81 18.38
N ASN A 136 -0.55 -10.08 18.07
CA ASN A 136 -0.84 -10.50 16.70
C ASN A 136 -2.25 -10.06 16.28
N HIS A 137 -3.24 -10.24 17.17
CA HIS A 137 -4.60 -9.74 16.93
C HIS A 137 -4.65 -8.22 16.85
N GLU A 138 -3.97 -7.51 17.75
CA GLU A 138 -3.87 -6.04 17.72
C GLU A 138 -3.28 -5.56 16.39
N GLU A 139 -2.21 -6.21 15.93
CA GLU A 139 -1.58 -5.87 14.67
C GLU A 139 -2.52 -6.06 13.48
N LEU A 140 -3.21 -7.20 13.39
CA LEU A 140 -4.19 -7.46 12.33
C LEU A 140 -5.30 -6.40 12.33
N CYS A 141 -5.84 -6.07 13.51
CA CYS A 141 -6.83 -5.00 13.66
C CYS A 141 -6.28 -3.64 13.20
N SER A 142 -5.02 -3.33 13.50
CA SER A 142 -4.42 -2.07 13.09
C SER A 142 -4.26 -1.97 11.56
N ILE A 143 -3.94 -3.07 10.87
CA ILE A 143 -3.84 -3.09 9.41
C ILE A 143 -5.21 -2.87 8.75
N LEU A 144 -6.28 -3.40 9.34
CA LEU A 144 -7.64 -3.16 8.85
C LEU A 144 -8.02 -1.68 8.98
N LYS A 145 -7.74 -1.06 10.13
CA LYS A 145 -7.96 0.39 10.34
C LYS A 145 -7.17 1.24 9.34
N ASP A 146 -5.90 0.91 9.13
CA ASP A 146 -5.05 1.58 8.14
C ASP A 146 -5.62 1.41 6.72
N SER A 147 -6.15 0.23 6.39
CA SER A 147 -6.80 -0.03 5.09
C SER A 147 -8.08 0.77 4.89
N GLU A 148 -8.87 0.96 5.95
CA GLU A 148 -10.07 1.80 5.94
C GLU A 148 -9.71 3.28 5.72
N GLU A 149 -8.67 3.78 6.39
CA GLU A 149 -8.20 5.16 6.20
C GLU A 149 -7.72 5.41 4.76
N ILE A 150 -6.94 4.48 4.18
CA ILE A 150 -6.55 4.58 2.76
C ILE A 150 -7.76 4.51 1.82
N THR A 151 -8.75 3.66 2.14
CA THR A 151 -9.99 3.56 1.35
C THR A 151 -10.78 4.88 1.38
N LYS A 152 -10.80 5.56 2.53
CA LYS A 152 -11.40 6.89 2.67
C LYS A 152 -10.66 7.92 1.82
N ILE A 153 -9.32 7.96 1.88
CA ILE A 153 -8.51 8.85 1.04
C ILE A 153 -8.78 8.62 -0.46
N LEU A 154 -8.89 7.36 -0.89
CA LEU A 154 -9.23 7.02 -2.27
C LEU A 154 -10.60 7.53 -2.68
N LYS A 155 -11.59 7.48 -1.78
CA LYS A 155 -12.92 8.03 -2.02
C LYS A 155 -12.85 9.55 -2.17
N ASP A 156 -12.21 10.22 -1.23
CA ASP A 156 -12.09 11.69 -1.19
C ASP A 156 -11.38 12.21 -2.45
N ILE A 157 -10.28 11.56 -2.88
CA ILE A 157 -9.57 11.91 -4.12
C ILE A 157 -10.37 11.55 -5.37
N GLY A 158 -11.05 10.40 -5.34
CA GLY A 158 -11.79 9.86 -6.49
C GLY A 158 -12.92 10.77 -6.98
N GLU A 159 -13.49 11.62 -6.12
CA GLU A 159 -14.50 12.61 -6.49
C GLU A 159 -13.97 13.67 -7.48
N TYR A 160 -12.66 13.92 -7.45
CA TYR A 160 -11.98 14.93 -8.26
C TYR A 160 -11.18 14.34 -9.43
N MET A 161 -11.16 13.00 -9.58
CA MET A 161 -10.43 12.36 -10.67
C MET A 161 -11.08 12.71 -12.02
N PRO A 162 -10.28 12.97 -13.07
CA PRO A 162 -10.80 13.20 -14.41
C PRO A 162 -11.69 12.03 -14.82
N LYS A 163 -12.96 12.32 -15.13
CA LYS A 163 -13.87 11.33 -15.70
C LYS A 163 -13.36 11.03 -17.10
N GLN A 164 -12.76 9.86 -17.32
CA GLN A 164 -12.43 9.40 -18.66
C GLN A 164 -13.72 9.45 -19.50
N GLU A 165 -13.75 10.29 -20.53
CA GLU A 165 -14.82 10.20 -21.52
C GLU A 165 -14.84 8.78 -22.09
N ASN A 166 -16.02 8.19 -22.16
CA ASN A 166 -16.32 6.76 -22.39
C ASN A 166 -15.76 6.13 -23.69
N ASN A 167 -14.86 6.78 -24.42
CA ASN A 167 -14.40 6.34 -25.74
C ASN A 167 -12.92 5.97 -25.86
N LEU A 168 -12.11 6.06 -24.79
CA LEU A 168 -10.70 5.67 -24.85
C LEU A 168 -10.34 4.74 -23.68
N GLU A 169 -10.20 3.46 -24.03
CA GLU A 169 -9.46 2.40 -23.33
C GLU A 169 -9.70 2.24 -21.82
N LYS A 170 -10.59 1.30 -21.47
CA LYS A 170 -10.77 0.82 -20.09
C LYS A 170 -9.43 0.32 -19.51
N PRO A 171 -8.96 0.84 -18.36
CA PRO A 171 -7.75 0.35 -17.68
C PRO A 171 -8.02 -1.03 -17.06
N SER A 172 -7.97 -2.07 -17.90
CA SER A 172 -8.25 -3.46 -17.53
C SER A 172 -7.16 -4.09 -16.65
N ALA A 173 -6.05 -3.39 -16.42
CA ALA A 173 -4.91 -3.86 -15.64
C ALA A 173 -5.11 -3.78 -14.12
N LEU A 174 -6.14 -3.06 -13.63
CA LEU A 174 -6.37 -2.81 -12.20
C LEU A 174 -7.57 -3.59 -11.62
N ASN A 175 -8.26 -4.38 -12.44
CA ASN A 175 -9.48 -5.07 -12.02
C ASN A 175 -9.19 -6.56 -11.70
N GLU A 176 -9.39 -6.98 -10.44
CA GLU A 176 -9.10 -8.33 -9.96
C GLU A 176 -10.01 -9.42 -10.61
N ASP A 177 -11.18 -9.04 -11.12
CA ASP A 177 -12.18 -9.98 -11.64
C ASP A 177 -11.82 -10.65 -12.99
N ILE A 178 -10.71 -10.25 -13.64
CA ILE A 178 -10.29 -10.83 -14.93
C ILE A 178 -9.16 -11.88 -14.79
N SER A 179 -8.73 -12.22 -13.57
CA SER A 179 -7.68 -13.24 -13.37
C SER A 179 -8.10 -14.63 -13.91
N ASN A 180 -9.40 -14.92 -13.89
CA ASN A 180 -9.93 -16.23 -14.33
C ASN A 180 -10.22 -16.32 -15.84
N GLN A 181 -10.13 -15.22 -16.59
CA GLN A 181 -10.43 -15.20 -18.03
C GLN A 181 -9.17 -15.16 -18.92
N TRP A 182 -8.06 -14.57 -18.43
CA TRP A 182 -6.80 -14.48 -19.19
C TRP A 182 -6.05 -15.81 -19.29
N THR A 183 -6.17 -16.71 -18.31
CA THR A 183 -5.48 -18.01 -18.34
C THR A 183 -6.02 -18.96 -19.43
N LYS A 184 -7.26 -18.80 -19.88
CA LYS A 184 -7.85 -19.60 -20.96
C LYS A 184 -7.59 -19.04 -22.36
N LYS A 185 -7.43 -17.71 -22.52
CA LYS A 185 -7.22 -17.08 -23.84
C LYS A 185 -5.75 -17.00 -24.25
N GLN A 186 -4.80 -16.84 -23.31
CA GLN A 186 -3.37 -16.76 -23.63
C GLN A 186 -2.76 -18.08 -24.12
N ARG A 187 -3.33 -19.24 -23.76
CA ARG A 187 -2.81 -20.54 -24.23
C ARG A 187 -3.00 -20.77 -25.74
N ASN A 188 -4.01 -20.15 -26.35
CA ASN A 188 -4.33 -20.37 -27.77
C ASN A 188 -3.65 -19.38 -28.74
N PHE A 189 -3.10 -18.27 -28.25
CA PHE A 189 -2.44 -17.26 -29.10
C PHE A 189 -0.94 -17.53 -29.27
N ILE A 190 -0.28 -18.06 -28.23
CA ILE A 190 1.18 -18.29 -28.20
C ILE A 190 1.62 -19.36 -29.22
N TYR A 191 0.75 -20.28 -29.63
CA TYR A 191 1.10 -21.32 -30.61
C TYR A 191 1.07 -20.88 -32.08
N LYS A 192 0.64 -19.64 -32.41
CA LYS A 192 0.46 -19.21 -33.80
C LYS A 192 1.39 -18.09 -34.28
N HIS A 193 2.29 -17.58 -33.44
CA HIS A 193 3.09 -16.39 -33.81
C HIS A 193 4.55 -16.44 -33.35
N MET A 194 5.18 -17.62 -33.39
CA MET A 194 6.62 -17.81 -33.08
C MET A 194 7.50 -17.95 -34.32
N ASP A 195 7.21 -17.24 -35.42
CA ASP A 195 8.06 -17.26 -36.64
C ASP A 195 8.57 -15.87 -37.09
N LEU A 196 8.38 -14.82 -36.30
CA LEU A 196 9.01 -13.52 -36.59
C LEU A 196 9.57 -12.92 -35.32
N LEU A 197 10.88 -13.14 -35.12
CA LEU A 197 11.88 -12.17 -34.62
C LEU A 197 13.21 -12.91 -34.46
N CYS A 198 13.91 -13.10 -35.58
CA CYS A 198 15.29 -13.56 -35.64
C CYS A 198 16.20 -12.33 -35.49
N CYS A 199 16.78 -12.13 -34.30
CA CYS A 199 17.95 -11.27 -34.14
C CYS A 199 19.19 -12.17 -34.19
N ALA A 200 19.80 -12.24 -35.37
CA ALA A 200 21.11 -12.84 -35.57
C ALA A 200 22.18 -12.01 -34.84
N ALA A 201 22.79 -12.60 -33.82
CA ALA A 201 24.13 -12.21 -33.37
C ALA A 201 25.11 -13.28 -33.88
N GLN A 202 25.94 -12.91 -34.86
CA GLN A 202 26.98 -13.76 -35.43
C GLN A 202 28.25 -13.68 -34.54
N PRO A 203 28.90 -14.81 -34.18
CA PRO A 203 30.23 -14.75 -33.59
C PRO A 203 31.30 -14.67 -34.69
N ASN A 204 32.11 -13.60 -34.67
CA ASN A 204 33.33 -13.52 -35.46
C ASN A 204 34.46 -14.26 -34.73
N TYR A 205 34.98 -15.32 -35.34
CA TYR A 205 36.27 -15.91 -34.99
C TYR A 205 37.35 -15.28 -35.88
N LEU A 206 38.40 -14.74 -35.26
CA LEU A 206 39.78 -14.69 -35.75
C LEU A 206 40.70 -15.04 -34.59
#